data_AF-A0A968V2K0-F1
#
_entry.id   AF-A0A968V2K0-F1
#
_cell.length_a   1.000
_cell.length_b   1.000
_cell.length_c   1.000
_cell.angle_alpha   90.00
_cell.angle_beta   90.00
_cell.angle_gamma   90.00
#
_symmetry.space_group_name_H-M   'P 1'
#
loop_
_entity.id
_entity.type
_entity.pdbx_description
1 polymer ?
#
loop_
_entity_poly.entity_id
_entity_poly.type
_entity_poly.pdbx_seq_one_letter_code
_entity_poly.pdbx_strand_id
1 'polypeptide(L)'
;MAHTSSHELSPAEYQKAKKDAYLGFWILLGVTVFEVAVSLLGKGWIPGTEGLAKLSWVVIAAGAIIAVLSIYKARYIILEFMHLGHEVQGLRFSVLLPTVLLIWAIIAFFQEGDAWRKRRELIKDKNEIRLDADGNIIAPAAELKG
;
A
#
# COMPACT_ATOMS: atom_id res chain seq x y z
N MET A 1 -17.34 -6.87 52.42
CA MET A 1 -15.95 -6.41 52.36
C MET A 1 -15.31 -6.96 51.09
N ALA A 2 -15.05 -6.10 50.12
CA ALA A 2 -13.97 -6.21 49.12
C ALA A 2 -14.08 -4.98 48.21
N HIS A 3 -13.10 -4.10 48.33
CA HIS A 3 -12.94 -2.88 47.55
C HIS A 3 -12.95 -3.18 46.04
N THR A 4 -13.84 -2.54 45.29
CA THR A 4 -13.71 -2.40 43.84
C THR A 4 -12.76 -1.23 43.60
N SER A 5 -11.46 -1.49 43.68
CA SER A 5 -10.45 -0.54 43.24
C SER A 5 -10.51 -0.49 41.71
N SER A 6 -11.39 0.34 41.15
CA SER A 6 -11.30 0.74 39.76
C SER A 6 -9.88 1.25 39.54
N HIS A 7 -9.12 0.58 38.69
CA HIS A 7 -7.74 0.93 38.36
C HIS A 7 -7.76 2.25 37.55
N GLU A 8 -8.02 3.37 38.23
CA GLU A 8 -7.93 4.70 37.65
C GLU A 8 -6.46 4.96 37.33
N LEU A 9 -6.20 5.10 36.04
CA LEU A 9 -4.88 5.42 35.51
C LEU A 9 -4.43 6.75 36.14
N SER A 10 -3.29 6.75 36.85
CA SER A 10 -2.82 7.95 37.55
C SER A 10 -2.69 9.11 36.54
N PRO A 11 -3.02 10.36 36.91
CA PRO A 11 -2.85 11.50 36.00
C PRO A 11 -1.44 11.57 35.38
N ALA A 12 -0.41 11.13 36.10
CA ALA A 12 0.95 11.08 35.61
C ALA A 12 1.18 10.02 34.50
N GLU A 13 0.60 8.83 34.69
CA GLU A 13 0.72 7.72 33.74
C GLU A 13 -0.06 8.00 32.45
N TYR A 14 -1.24 8.61 32.55
CA TYR A 14 -2.02 9.03 31.38
C TYR A 14 -1.26 10.05 30.52
N GLN A 15 -0.64 11.04 31.17
CA GLN A 15 0.16 12.05 30.47
C GLN A 15 1.40 11.44 29.80
N LYS A 16 2.00 10.40 30.40
CA LYS A 16 3.13 9.68 29.79
C LYS A 16 2.69 8.95 28.52
N ALA A 17 1.64 8.13 28.59
CA ALA A 17 1.13 7.40 27.43
C ALA A 17 0.74 8.35 26.27
N LYS A 18 0.10 9.48 26.60
CA LYS A 18 -0.22 10.53 25.63
C LYS A 18 1.04 11.09 24.96
N LYS A 19 2.07 11.42 25.74
CA LYS A 19 3.34 11.95 25.20
C LYS A 19 4.03 10.96 24.25
N ASP A 20 4.07 9.69 24.64
CA ASP A 20 4.70 8.63 23.84
C ASP A 20 3.98 8.49 22.47
N ALA A 21 2.64 8.54 22.45
CA ALA A 21 1.85 8.52 21.22
C ALA A 21 2.12 9.74 20.31
N TYR A 22 2.16 10.95 20.89
CA TYR A 22 2.47 12.17 20.13
C TYR A 22 3.89 12.18 19.60
N LEU A 23 4.87 11.67 20.35
CA LEU A 23 6.26 11.55 19.90
C LEU A 23 6.34 10.64 18.68
N GLY A 24 5.71 9.46 18.75
CA GLY A 24 5.64 8.55 17.61
C GLY A 24 4.95 9.15 16.39
N PHE A 25 3.86 9.88 16.59
CA PHE A 25 3.16 10.60 15.54
C PHE A 25 4.08 11.63 14.85
N TRP A 26 4.79 12.46 15.62
CA TRP A 26 5.68 13.49 15.05
C TRP A 26 6.88 12.89 14.31
N ILE A 27 7.44 11.78 14.81
CA ILE A 27 8.50 11.04 14.10
C ILE A 27 7.98 10.52 12.76
N LEU A 28 6.82 9.87 12.76
CA LEU A 28 6.21 9.34 11.55
C LEU A 28 5.88 10.44 10.54
N LEU A 29 5.32 11.56 11.02
CA LEU A 29 5.02 12.74 10.19
C LEU A 29 6.29 13.35 9.59
N GLY A 30 7.37 13.46 10.37
CA GLY A 30 8.64 13.96 9.86
C GLY A 30 9.20 13.08 8.74
N VAL A 31 9.18 11.76 8.93
CA VAL A 31 9.68 10.81 7.92
C VAL A 31 8.78 10.81 6.67
N THR A 32 7.46 10.90 6.79
CA THR A 32 6.56 10.99 5.62
C THR A 32 6.76 12.29 4.84
N VAL A 33 6.84 13.44 5.52
CA VAL A 33 7.09 14.73 4.88
C VAL A 33 8.44 14.71 4.16
N PHE A 34 9.47 14.15 4.80
CA PHE A 34 10.80 14.03 4.20
C PHE A 34 10.79 13.15 2.94
N GLU A 35 10.18 11.97 2.98
CA GLU A 35 10.06 11.09 1.80
C GLU A 35 9.34 11.78 0.63
N VAL A 36 8.24 12.49 0.92
CA VAL A 36 7.48 13.23 -0.11
C VAL A 36 8.34 14.35 -0.70
N ALA A 37 9.07 15.09 0.14
CA ALA A 37 9.98 16.13 -0.33
C ALA A 37 11.07 15.56 -1.25
N VAL A 38 11.71 14.46 -0.86
CA VAL A 38 12.71 13.76 -1.70
C VAL A 38 12.09 13.26 -3.01
N SER A 39 10.86 12.73 -2.96
CA SER A 39 10.13 12.26 -4.14
C SER A 39 9.82 13.39 -5.13
N LEU A 40 9.41 14.57 -4.62
CA LEU A 40 9.13 15.75 -5.44
C LEU A 40 10.40 16.34 -6.06
N LEU A 41 11.50 16.37 -5.31
CA LEU A 41 12.81 16.83 -5.79
C LEU A 41 13.40 15.89 -6.85
N GLY A 42 13.30 14.57 -6.64
CA GLY A 42 13.81 13.58 -7.58
C GLY A 42 13.05 13.53 -8.91
N LYS A 43 11.74 13.86 -8.90
CA LYS A 43 10.91 13.90 -10.12
C LYS A 43 10.99 15.21 -10.90
N GLY A 44 11.73 16.22 -10.43
CA GLY A 44 11.90 17.48 -11.13
C GLY A 44 10.68 18.41 -11.09
N TRP A 45 9.78 18.26 -10.11
CA TRP A 45 8.57 19.08 -10.00
C TRP A 45 8.89 20.55 -9.62
N ILE A 46 10.07 20.81 -9.05
CA ILE A 46 10.51 22.17 -8.69
C ILE A 46 11.27 22.80 -9.87
N PRO A 47 10.85 23.98 -10.38
CA PRO A 47 11.59 24.67 -11.43
C PRO A 47 13.02 24.96 -10.95
N GLY A 48 14.02 24.50 -11.73
CA GLY A 48 15.45 24.55 -11.39
C GLY A 48 16.11 23.22 -11.02
N THR A 49 15.33 22.13 -10.88
CA THR A 49 15.86 20.77 -10.59
C THR A 49 15.88 19.83 -11.80
N GLU A 50 15.61 20.34 -13.01
CA GLU A 50 15.53 19.56 -14.25
C GLU A 50 16.81 18.77 -14.58
N GLY A 51 17.97 19.27 -14.15
CA GLY A 51 19.25 18.56 -14.30
C GLY A 51 19.36 17.30 -13.42
N LEU A 52 18.79 17.33 -12.22
CA LEU A 52 18.78 16.18 -11.30
C LEU A 52 17.86 15.05 -11.79
N ALA A 53 16.72 15.40 -12.36
CA ALA A 53 15.77 14.43 -12.93
C ALA A 53 16.33 13.72 -14.19
N LYS A 54 17.27 14.35 -14.90
CA LYS A 54 17.97 13.74 -16.05
C LYS A 54 19.02 12.70 -15.64
N LEU A 55 19.51 12.74 -14.40
CA LEU A 55 20.44 11.73 -13.88
C LEU A 55 19.64 10.51 -13.42
N SER A 56 19.48 9.53 -14.31
CA SER A 56 18.71 8.30 -14.03
C SER A 56 19.16 7.58 -12.75
N TRP A 57 20.44 7.61 -12.41
CA TRP A 57 20.96 6.97 -11.20
C TRP A 57 20.52 7.66 -9.91
N VAL A 58 20.34 9.00 -9.92
CA VAL A 58 19.85 9.76 -8.75
C VAL A 58 18.39 9.43 -8.48
N VAL A 59 17.58 9.37 -9.53
CA VAL A 59 16.16 9.01 -9.42
C VAL A 59 15.98 7.58 -8.90
N ILE A 60 16.79 6.64 -9.40
CA ILE A 60 16.79 5.25 -8.93
C ILE A 60 17.24 5.18 -7.46
N ALA A 61 18.31 5.88 -7.08
CA ALA A 61 18.79 5.93 -5.70
C ALA A 61 17.76 6.55 -4.75
N ALA A 62 17.11 7.64 -5.14
CA ALA A 62 16.03 8.26 -4.37
C ALA A 62 14.84 7.30 -4.19
N GLY A 63 14.44 6.59 -5.25
CA GLY A 63 13.41 5.56 -5.19
C GLY A 63 13.77 4.43 -4.22
N ALA A 64 15.01 3.95 -4.25
CA ALA A 64 15.49 2.93 -3.32
C ALA A 64 15.49 3.42 -1.86
N ILE A 65 15.94 4.65 -1.61
CA ILE A 65 15.91 5.27 -0.27
C ILE A 65 14.48 5.36 0.26
N ILE A 66 13.54 5.84 -0.56
CA ILE A 66 12.12 5.95 -0.19
C ILE A 66 11.54 4.55 0.09
N ALA A 67 11.87 3.54 -0.71
CA ALA A 67 11.40 2.18 -0.49
C ALA A 67 11.90 1.61 0.86
N VAL A 68 13.17 1.81 1.19
CA VAL A 68 13.74 1.38 2.47
C VAL A 68 13.12 2.12 3.64
N LEU A 69 12.96 3.45 3.54
CA LEU A 69 12.29 4.27 4.57
C LEU A 69 10.82 3.85 4.76
N SER A 70 10.13 3.46 3.69
CA SER A 70 8.75 2.96 3.76
C SER A 70 8.66 1.65 4.54
N ILE A 71 9.60 0.71 4.32
CA ILE A 71 9.68 -0.55 5.07
C ILE A 71 10.00 -0.27 6.54
N TYR A 72 10.98 0.60 6.80
CA TYR A 72 11.32 1.02 8.16
C TYR A 72 10.11 1.62 8.89
N LYS A 73 9.36 2.48 8.20
CA LYS A 73 8.13 3.09 8.73
C LYS A 73 7.07 2.05 9.06
N ALA A 74 6.85 1.08 8.18
CA ALA A 74 5.91 -0.01 8.44
C ALA A 74 6.29 -0.80 9.70
N ARG A 75 7.58 -1.13 9.86
CA ARG A 75 8.10 -1.75 11.09
C ARG A 75 7.88 -0.86 12.32
N TYR A 76 8.18 0.44 12.21
CA TYR A 76 8.03 1.40 13.31
C TYR A 76 6.57 1.53 13.77
N ILE A 77 5.62 1.58 12.84
CA ILE A 77 4.18 1.63 13.17
C ILE A 77 3.79 0.40 13.98
N ILE A 78 4.13 -0.79 13.49
CA ILE A 78 3.70 -2.04 14.12
C ILE A 78 4.37 -2.22 15.49
N LEU A 79 5.70 -2.02 15.60
CA LEU A 79 6.43 -2.36 16.82
C LEU A 79 6.45 -1.24 17.86
N GLU A 80 6.62 0.01 17.44
CA GLU A 80 6.88 1.14 18.34
C GLU A 80 5.62 1.96 18.59
N PHE A 81 4.93 2.38 17.53
CA PHE A 81 3.75 3.24 17.64
C PHE A 81 2.57 2.52 18.30
N MET A 82 2.39 1.24 17.99
CA MET A 82 1.39 0.40 18.65
C MET A 82 1.90 -0.21 19.97
N HIS A 83 3.16 0.06 20.36
CA HIS A 83 3.81 -0.48 21.56
C HIS A 83 3.92 -2.01 21.62
N LEU A 84 3.63 -2.69 20.52
CA LEU A 84 3.53 -4.13 20.44
C LEU A 84 4.89 -4.84 20.54
N GLY A 85 6.01 -4.13 20.39
CA GLY A 85 7.35 -4.70 20.38
C GLY A 85 7.72 -5.51 21.62
N HIS A 86 7.30 -5.04 22.80
CA HIS A 86 7.64 -5.64 24.11
C HIS A 86 6.45 -6.36 24.76
N GLU A 87 5.28 -6.33 24.12
CA GLU A 87 4.04 -6.89 24.63
C GLU A 87 3.81 -8.35 24.20
N VAL A 88 2.72 -8.95 24.68
CA VAL A 88 2.33 -10.32 24.35
C VAL A 88 2.27 -10.57 22.84
N GLN A 89 2.95 -11.64 22.40
CA GLN A 89 3.15 -11.94 20.98
C GLN A 89 1.83 -12.09 20.21
N GLY A 90 0.77 -12.57 20.86
CA GLY A 90 -0.57 -12.70 20.27
C GLY A 90 -1.19 -11.37 19.84
N LEU A 91 -0.90 -10.28 20.55
CA LEU A 91 -1.38 -8.94 20.19
C LEU A 91 -0.65 -8.38 18.96
N ARG A 92 0.56 -8.88 18.66
CA ARG A 92 1.25 -8.54 17.40
C ARG A 92 0.57 -9.20 16.21
N PHE A 93 0.21 -10.48 16.35
CA PHE A 93 -0.44 -11.24 15.28
C PHE A 93 -1.83 -10.71 14.93
N SER A 94 -2.57 -10.12 15.86
CA SER A 94 -3.88 -9.51 15.56
C SER A 94 -3.80 -8.33 14.58
N VAL A 95 -2.65 -7.66 14.49
CA VAL A 95 -2.38 -6.58 13.53
C VAL A 95 -1.64 -7.11 12.30
N LEU A 96 -0.69 -8.04 12.49
CA LEU A 96 0.10 -8.60 11.40
C LEU A 96 -0.76 -9.45 10.45
N LEU A 97 -1.69 -10.23 10.97
CA LEU A 97 -2.55 -11.12 10.18
C LEU A 97 -3.44 -10.35 9.20
N PRO A 98 -4.22 -9.32 9.59
CA PRO A 98 -5.04 -8.56 8.64
C PRO A 98 -4.20 -7.78 7.63
N THR A 99 -3.01 -7.27 8.00
CA THR A 99 -2.14 -6.56 7.05
C THR A 99 -1.55 -7.50 5.99
N VAL A 100 -1.13 -8.70 6.38
CA VAL A 100 -0.65 -9.72 5.43
C VAL A 100 -1.79 -10.24 4.55
N LEU A 101 -2.97 -10.51 5.13
CA LEU A 101 -4.15 -10.90 4.36
C LEU A 101 -4.56 -9.82 3.35
N LEU A 102 -4.42 -8.54 3.69
CA LEU A 102 -4.68 -7.45 2.77
C LEU A 102 -3.72 -7.46 1.57
N ILE A 103 -2.42 -7.64 1.80
CA ILE A 103 -1.42 -7.75 0.72
C ILE A 103 -1.75 -8.95 -0.18
N TRP A 104 -2.05 -10.09 0.43
CA TRP A 104 -2.44 -11.29 -0.31
C TRP A 104 -3.73 -11.06 -1.13
N ALA A 105 -4.75 -10.41 -0.55
CA ALA A 105 -6.01 -10.11 -1.21
C ALA A 105 -5.84 -9.15 -2.40
N ILE A 106 -4.97 -8.13 -2.28
CA ILE A 106 -4.65 -7.23 -3.40
C ILE A 106 -4.08 -8.02 -4.58
N ILE A 107 -3.13 -8.92 -4.31
CA ILE A 107 -2.53 -9.77 -5.36
C ILE A 107 -3.59 -10.67 -6.00
N ALA A 108 -4.42 -11.33 -5.18
CA ALA A 108 -5.49 -12.21 -5.66
C ALA A 108 -6.50 -11.46 -6.53
N PHE A 109 -6.95 -10.27 -6.10
CA PHE A 109 -7.89 -9.45 -6.87
C PHE A 109 -7.33 -8.93 -8.19
N PHE A 110 -6.03 -8.64 -8.27
CA PHE A 110 -5.41 -8.26 -9.54
C PHE A 110 -5.36 -9.43 -10.52
N GLN A 111 -5.01 -10.63 -10.04
CA GLN A 111 -5.01 -11.84 -10.87
C GLN A 111 -6.42 -12.20 -11.36
N GLU A 112 -7.40 -12.18 -10.46
CA GLU A 112 -8.79 -12.46 -10.77
C GLU A 112 -9.35 -11.39 -11.74
N GLY A 113 -9.06 -10.11 -11.50
CA GLY A 113 -9.47 -9.01 -12.37
C GLY A 113 -8.95 -9.15 -13.81
N ASP A 114 -7.70 -9.54 -13.99
CA ASP A 114 -7.12 -9.82 -15.31
C ASP A 114 -7.75 -11.04 -15.98
N ALA A 115 -8.04 -12.09 -15.22
CA ALA A 115 -8.75 -13.26 -15.74
C ALA A 115 -10.15 -12.89 -16.24
N TRP A 116 -10.92 -12.11 -15.47
CA TRP A 116 -12.24 -11.62 -15.88
C TRP A 116 -12.19 -10.76 -17.14
N ARG A 117 -11.19 -9.87 -17.25
CA ARG A 117 -11.00 -9.06 -18.45
C ARG A 117 -10.81 -9.92 -19.70
N LYS A 118 -9.90 -10.89 -19.67
CA LYS A 118 -9.66 -11.84 -20.77
C LYS A 118 -10.91 -12.63 -21.15
N ARG A 119 -11.68 -13.11 -20.15
CA ARG A 119 -12.93 -13.84 -20.39
C ARG A 119 -13.98 -12.99 -21.10
N ARG A 120 -14.11 -11.70 -20.74
CA ARG A 120 -15.04 -10.78 -21.41
C ARG A 120 -14.63 -10.46 -22.84
N GLU A 121 -13.34 -10.28 -23.09
CA GLU A 121 -12.80 -10.10 -24.45
C GLU A 121 -13.10 -11.33 -25.32
N LEU A 122 -12.84 -12.54 -24.82
CA LEU A 122 -13.16 -13.79 -25.52
C LEU A 122 -14.66 -13.93 -25.86
N ILE A 123 -15.56 -13.49 -24.97
CA ILE A 123 -17.01 -13.54 -25.23
C ILE A 123 -17.41 -12.51 -26.29
N LYS A 124 -16.84 -11.29 -26.24
CA LYS A 124 -17.08 -10.28 -27.27
C LYS A 124 -16.62 -10.78 -28.64
N ASP A 125 -15.41 -11.31 -28.72
CA ASP A 125 -14.86 -11.86 -29.95
C ASP A 125 -15.76 -12.98 -30.49
N LYS A 126 -16.26 -13.88 -29.63
CA LYS A 126 -17.20 -14.95 -30.04
C LYS A 126 -18.56 -14.44 -30.52
N ASN A 127 -19.08 -13.37 -29.92
CA ASN A 127 -20.38 -12.79 -30.30
C ASN A 127 -20.30 -11.90 -31.55
N GLU A 128 -19.12 -11.36 -31.85
CA GLU A 128 -18.83 -10.58 -33.06
C GLU A 128 -18.60 -11.48 -34.29
N ILE A 129 -18.37 -12.79 -34.10
CA ILE A 129 -18.35 -13.77 -35.18
C ILE A 129 -19.77 -13.87 -35.76
N ARG A 130 -19.93 -13.46 -37.02
CA ARG A 130 -21.17 -13.72 -37.76
C ARG A 130 -21.12 -15.19 -38.24
N LEU A 131 -22.23 -15.91 -38.09
CA LEU A 131 -22.42 -17.28 -38.60
C LEU A 131 -23.43 -17.22 -39.76
N ASP A 132 -23.19 -17.97 -40.84
CA ASP A 132 -24.19 -18.15 -41.90
C ASP A 132 -25.35 -19.05 -41.44
N ALA A 133 -26.37 -19.21 -42.28
CA ALA A 133 -27.54 -20.04 -42.01
C ALA A 133 -27.20 -21.53 -41.80
N ASP A 134 -26.03 -21.97 -42.26
CA ASP A 134 -25.51 -23.34 -42.18
C ASP A 134 -24.55 -23.52 -40.99
N GLY A 135 -24.29 -22.46 -40.22
CA GLY A 135 -23.45 -22.47 -39.01
C GLY A 135 -21.95 -22.23 -39.26
N ASN A 136 -21.53 -21.84 -40.46
CA ASN A 136 -20.13 -21.55 -40.79
C ASN A 136 -19.76 -20.10 -40.46
N ILE A 137 -18.50 -19.88 -40.06
CA ILE A 137 -17.94 -18.56 -39.77
C ILE A 137 -17.83 -17.76 -41.08
N ILE A 138 -18.58 -16.66 -41.20
CA ILE A 138 -18.58 -15.81 -42.40
C ILE A 138 -17.54 -14.68 -42.37
N ALA A 139 -17.08 -14.25 -41.19
CA ALA A 139 -15.92 -13.37 -41.03
C ALA A 139 -15.33 -13.47 -39.61
N PRO A 140 -13.99 -13.53 -39.47
CA PRO A 140 -13.35 -13.45 -38.16
C PRO A 140 -13.40 -12.01 -37.61
N ALA A 141 -13.71 -11.86 -36.31
CA ALA A 141 -13.86 -10.58 -35.62
C ALA A 141 -12.64 -9.62 -35.76
N ALA A 142 -11.46 -10.15 -36.12
CA ALA A 142 -10.24 -9.38 -36.35
C ALA A 142 -10.31 -8.42 -37.55
N GLU A 143 -11.14 -8.69 -38.57
CA GLU A 143 -11.26 -7.82 -39.76
C GLU A 143 -12.20 -6.61 -39.56
N LEU A 144 -13.03 -6.61 -38.51
CA LEU A 144 -14.05 -5.57 -38.27
C LEU A 144 -13.56 -4.42 -37.38
N LYS A 145 -12.32 -4.48 -36.89
CA LYS A 145 -11.66 -3.43 -36.08
C LYS A 145 -10.68 -2.56 -36.88
N GLY A 146 -10.74 -2.61 -38.22
CA GLY A 146 -10.01 -1.71 -39.13
C GLY A 146 -10.73 -0.39 -39.35
#